data_AF-A0A959YX18-F1
#
_entry.id   AF-A0A959YX18-F1
#
_cell.length_a   1.000
_cell.length_b   1.000
_cell.length_c   1.000
_cell.angle_alpha   90.00
_cell.angle_beta   90.00
_cell.angle_gamma   90.00
#
_symmetry.space_group_name_H-M   'P 1'
#
loop_
_entity.id
_entity.type
_entity.pdbx_description
1 polymer ?
#
loop_
_entity_poly.entity_id
_entity_poly.type
_entity_poly.pdbx_seq_one_letter_code
_entity_poly.pdbx_strand_id
1 'polypeptide(L)'
;MKTTQQIGTMALLVGALSLGACGTGNDADRMERAVDKELSDLDQALDAGDEAERQELIADLREMQLKLERRIHKLENELEEGGVTETERKELEAEKSTYMEQQRRIETEVNDVTQATRKTWNDVKNGTEKVVNDVGDWIDRQVENVDEATKADTDKDGH
;
A
#
# COMPACT_ATOMS: atom_id res chain seq x y z
N MET A 1 -7.49 -24.83 -43.75
CA MET A 1 -8.74 -24.11 -44.05
C MET A 1 -8.58 -22.66 -43.60
N LYS A 2 -8.79 -21.75 -44.54
CA LYS A 2 -9.10 -20.30 -44.46
C LYS A 2 -8.78 -19.54 -43.15
N THR A 3 -7.75 -18.70 -43.27
CA THR A 3 -7.66 -17.28 -42.86
C THR A 3 -8.91 -16.65 -42.24
N THR A 4 -8.77 -15.89 -41.14
CA THR A 4 -9.26 -14.50 -41.06
C THR A 4 -8.47 -13.71 -40.01
N GLN A 5 -7.82 -12.67 -40.53
CA GLN A 5 -7.09 -11.59 -39.89
C GLN A 5 -8.11 -10.50 -39.49
N GLN A 6 -8.10 -10.05 -38.23
CA GLN A 6 -8.73 -8.78 -37.85
C GLN A 6 -7.70 -7.89 -37.16
N ILE A 7 -7.05 -7.09 -38.00
CA ILE A 7 -6.31 -5.89 -37.59
C ILE A 7 -7.38 -4.82 -37.35
N GLY A 8 -7.65 -4.52 -36.08
CA GLY A 8 -8.50 -3.40 -35.67
C GLY A 8 -7.73 -2.09 -35.82
N THR A 9 -7.83 -1.48 -36.99
CA THR A 9 -7.30 -0.16 -37.31
C THR A 9 -8.04 0.90 -36.47
N MET A 10 -7.46 1.30 -35.34
CA MET A 10 -7.94 2.45 -34.56
C MET A 10 -7.46 3.73 -35.26
N ALA A 11 -8.32 4.28 -36.10
CA ALA A 11 -8.11 5.55 -36.79
C ALA A 11 -8.11 6.70 -35.76
N LEU A 12 -6.93 7.21 -35.43
CA LEU A 12 -6.75 8.49 -34.75
C LEU A 12 -7.20 9.60 -35.71
N LEU A 13 -8.39 10.14 -35.44
CA LEU A 13 -8.95 11.31 -36.11
C LEU A 13 -8.03 12.52 -35.92
N VAL A 14 -7.32 12.87 -36.99
CA VAL A 14 -6.69 14.18 -37.16
C VAL A 14 -7.80 15.21 -37.29
N GLY A 15 -8.14 15.85 -36.17
CA GLY A 15 -9.05 16.98 -36.13
C GLY A 15 -8.45 18.18 -36.86
N ALA A 16 -9.08 18.55 -37.97
CA ALA A 16 -8.70 19.70 -38.78
C ALA A 16 -8.88 21.02 -38.01
N LEU A 17 -7.76 21.68 -37.74
CA LEU A 17 -7.70 23.10 -37.36
C LEU A 17 -8.22 23.94 -38.54
N SER A 18 -9.51 24.25 -38.54
CA SER A 18 -10.10 25.25 -39.41
C SER A 18 -9.88 26.63 -38.80
N LEU A 19 -8.75 27.25 -39.14
CA LEU A 19 -8.44 28.64 -38.85
C LEU A 19 -9.35 29.56 -39.69
N GLY A 20 -10.52 29.90 -39.15
CA GLY A 20 -11.34 31.01 -39.61
C GLY A 20 -10.96 32.28 -38.83
N ALA A 21 -10.17 33.17 -39.43
CA ALA A 21 -9.84 34.47 -38.87
C ALA A 21 -10.97 35.49 -39.12
N CYS A 22 -11.54 36.07 -38.07
CA CYS A 22 -12.06 37.46 -38.01
C CYS A 22 -12.65 37.74 -36.61
N GLY A 23 -11.89 38.41 -35.74
CA GLY A 23 -12.33 38.75 -34.37
C GLY A 23 -11.17 39.07 -33.40
N THR A 24 -10.27 39.95 -33.80
CA THR A 24 -9.10 40.36 -33.01
C THR A 24 -9.51 41.03 -31.69
N GLY A 25 -9.33 40.32 -30.57
CA GLY A 25 -9.36 40.90 -29.22
C GLY A 25 -9.82 39.98 -28.08
N ASN A 26 -10.44 38.83 -28.36
CA ASN A 26 -11.09 38.03 -27.29
C ASN A 26 -10.79 36.52 -27.31
N ASP A 27 -10.16 36.00 -28.38
CA ASP A 27 -9.95 34.55 -28.51
C ASP A 27 -8.70 34.05 -27.78
N ALA A 28 -7.65 34.86 -27.69
CA ALA A 28 -6.46 34.53 -26.89
C ALA A 28 -6.81 34.42 -25.40
N ASP A 29 -7.50 35.42 -24.85
CA ASP A 29 -7.96 35.43 -23.45
C ASP A 29 -8.96 34.30 -23.13
N ARG A 30 -9.78 33.88 -24.10
CA ARG A 30 -10.68 32.73 -23.94
C ARG A 30 -9.93 31.40 -23.95
N MET A 31 -8.91 31.28 -24.81
CA MET A 31 -8.07 30.10 -24.88
C MET A 31 -7.19 29.97 -23.62
N GLU A 32 -6.60 31.07 -23.14
CA GLU A 32 -5.84 31.12 -21.89
C GLU A 32 -6.70 30.69 -20.69
N ARG A 33 -7.90 31.25 -20.54
CA ARG A 33 -8.83 30.85 -19.47
C ARG A 33 -9.30 29.40 -19.58
N ALA A 34 -9.43 28.85 -20.78
CA ALA A 34 -9.79 27.46 -20.97
C ALA A 34 -8.64 26.53 -20.56
N VAL A 35 -7.40 26.87 -20.93
CA VAL A 35 -6.20 26.12 -20.52
C VAL A 35 -5.99 26.21 -19.01
N ASP A 36 -6.08 27.40 -18.40
CA ASP A 36 -5.93 27.56 -16.95
C ASP A 36 -6.99 26.76 -16.18
N LYS A 37 -8.23 26.73 -16.69
CA LYS A 37 -9.30 25.93 -16.11
C LYS A 37 -9.00 24.43 -16.23
N GLU A 38 -8.61 23.93 -17.40
CA GLU A 38 -8.26 22.52 -17.57
C GLU A 38 -7.08 22.11 -16.68
N LEU A 39 -6.06 22.96 -16.55
CA LEU A 39 -4.93 22.71 -15.66
C LEU A 39 -5.36 22.68 -14.19
N SER A 40 -6.23 23.61 -13.77
CA SER A 40 -6.80 23.61 -12.42
C SER A 40 -7.67 22.38 -12.15
N ASP A 41 -8.50 21.96 -13.11
CA ASP A 41 -9.37 20.80 -12.97
C ASP A 41 -8.53 19.50 -12.91
N LEU A 42 -7.46 19.41 -13.71
CA LEU A 42 -6.50 18.31 -13.65
C LEU A 42 -5.75 18.26 -12.31
N ASP A 43 -5.31 19.42 -11.81
CA ASP A 43 -4.64 19.53 -10.52
C ASP A 43 -5.55 19.07 -9.38
N GLN A 44 -6.83 19.47 -9.37
CA GLN A 44 -7.79 18.98 -8.37
C GLN A 44 -8.04 17.47 -8.48
N ALA A 45 -8.10 16.93 -9.70
CA ALA A 45 -8.29 15.49 -9.91
C ALA A 45 -7.08 14.68 -9.40
N LEU A 46 -5.86 15.18 -9.61
CA LEU A 46 -4.65 14.57 -9.08
C LEU A 46 -4.62 14.61 -7.54
N ASP A 47 -4.99 15.73 -6.92
CA ASP A 47 -5.07 15.83 -5.45
C ASP A 47 -6.10 14.85 -4.86
N ALA A 48 -7.26 14.71 -5.50
CA ALA A 48 -8.29 13.77 -5.07
C ALA A 48 -7.82 12.31 -5.20
N GLY A 49 -7.05 11.99 -6.26
CA GLY A 49 -6.42 10.68 -6.43
C GLY A 49 -5.40 10.38 -5.34
N ASP A 50 -4.46 11.30 -5.10
CA ASP A 50 -3.43 11.16 -4.07
C ASP A 50 -4.05 10.96 -2.67
N GLU A 51 -5.14 11.66 -2.34
CA GLU A 51 -5.81 11.53 -1.05
C GLU A 51 -6.50 10.18 -0.88
N ALA A 52 -7.12 9.63 -1.93
CA ALA A 52 -7.72 8.30 -1.88
C ALA A 52 -6.66 7.21 -1.64
N GLU A 53 -5.53 7.29 -2.35
CA GLU A 53 -4.41 6.36 -2.19
C GLU A 53 -3.79 6.46 -0.78
N ARG A 54 -3.68 7.67 -0.22
CA ARG A 54 -3.22 7.87 1.17
C ARG A 54 -4.10 7.14 2.17
N GLN A 55 -5.41 7.24 2.02
CA GLN A 55 -6.35 6.63 2.94
C GLN A 55 -6.30 5.10 2.88
N GLU A 56 -6.18 4.53 1.68
CA GLU A 56 -5.99 3.09 1.47
C GLU A 56 -4.70 2.62 2.14
N LEU A 57 -3.58 3.30 1.88
CA LEU A 57 -2.28 2.93 2.45
C LEU A 57 -2.26 3.03 3.98
N ILE A 58 -2.90 4.05 4.55
CA ILE A 58 -3.06 4.17 6.01
C ILE A 58 -3.94 3.05 6.57
N ALA A 59 -4.97 2.63 5.84
CA ALA A 59 -5.82 1.52 6.27
C ALA A 59 -5.04 0.21 6.32
N ASP A 60 -4.23 -0.09 5.30
CA ASP A 60 -3.39 -1.28 5.23
C ASP A 60 -2.34 -1.30 6.36
N LEU A 61 -1.69 -0.16 6.59
CA LEU A 61 -0.74 -0.01 7.69
C LEU A 61 -1.41 -0.26 9.05
N ARG A 62 -2.61 0.29 9.27
CA ARG A 62 -3.37 0.06 10.51
C ARG A 62 -3.81 -1.39 10.67
N GLU A 63 -4.19 -2.06 9.60
CA GLU A 63 -4.53 -3.48 9.67
C GLU A 63 -3.33 -4.31 10.13
N MET A 64 -2.13 -4.02 9.60
CA MET A 64 -0.90 -4.68 10.05
C MET A 64 -0.54 -4.33 11.49
N GLN A 65 -0.69 -3.07 11.92
CA GLN A 65 -0.50 -2.70 13.33
C GLN A 65 -1.38 -3.56 14.25
N LEU A 66 -2.66 -3.70 13.91
CA LEU A 66 -3.59 -4.53 14.70
C LEU A 66 -3.19 -6.02 14.69
N LYS A 67 -2.64 -6.55 13.59
CA LYS A 67 -2.13 -7.93 13.54
C LYS A 67 -0.92 -8.10 14.48
N LEU A 68 0.02 -7.17 14.45
CA LEU A 68 1.22 -7.17 15.29
C LEU A 68 0.85 -7.02 16.78
N GLU A 69 -0.02 -6.07 17.13
CA GLU A 69 -0.50 -5.84 18.50
C GLU A 69 -1.17 -7.08 19.09
N ARG A 70 -2.04 -7.76 18.32
CA ARG A 70 -2.66 -9.00 18.77
C ARG A 70 -1.63 -10.08 19.12
N ARG A 71 -0.57 -10.21 18.31
CA ARG A 71 0.48 -11.22 18.58
C ARG A 71 1.35 -10.82 19.76
N ILE A 72 1.70 -9.54 19.90
CA ILE A 72 2.42 -9.01 21.07
C ILE A 72 1.64 -9.31 22.34
N HIS A 73 0.34 -9.00 22.37
CA HIS A 73 -0.50 -9.31 23.54
C HIS A 73 -0.61 -10.81 23.83
N LYS A 74 -0.67 -11.65 22.79
CA LYS A 74 -0.65 -13.11 22.99
C LYS A 74 0.67 -13.56 23.64
N LEU A 75 1.82 -13.06 23.16
CA LEU A 75 3.13 -13.37 23.71
C LEU A 75 3.29 -12.84 25.16
N GLU A 76 2.72 -11.67 25.45
CA GLU A 76 2.67 -11.14 26.82
C GLU A 76 1.91 -12.06 27.76
N ASN A 77 0.72 -12.53 27.35
CA ASN A 77 -0.06 -13.47 28.13
C ASN A 77 0.71 -14.79 28.34
N GLU A 78 1.36 -15.34 27.30
CA GLU A 78 2.19 -16.55 27.41
C GLU A 78 3.36 -16.38 28.40
N LEU A 79 3.97 -15.19 28.44
CA LEU A 79 5.04 -14.84 29.39
C LEU A 79 4.54 -14.68 30.84
N GLU A 80 3.29 -14.23 31.01
CA GLU A 80 2.64 -13.95 32.30
C GLU A 80 1.96 -15.17 32.93
N GLU A 81 1.35 -16.06 32.13
CA GLU A 81 0.62 -17.24 32.59
C GLU A 81 1.50 -18.22 33.40
N GLY A 82 2.84 -18.10 33.26
CA GLY A 82 3.79 -18.94 33.97
C GLY A 82 3.83 -20.37 33.42
N GLY A 83 4.71 -21.20 33.97
CA GLY A 83 4.88 -22.57 33.48
C GLY A 83 5.81 -22.74 32.28
N VAL A 84 6.28 -21.63 31.69
CA VAL A 84 7.39 -21.64 30.72
C VAL A 84 8.74 -21.78 31.41
N THR A 85 9.61 -22.59 30.83
CA THR A 85 11.01 -22.70 31.24
C THR A 85 11.77 -21.40 30.96
N GLU A 86 12.95 -21.24 31.58
CA GLU A 86 13.80 -20.08 31.33
C GLU A 86 14.23 -19.97 29.85
N THR A 87 14.38 -21.10 29.16
CA THR A 87 14.72 -21.13 27.73
C THR A 87 13.54 -20.63 26.90
N GLU A 88 12.34 -21.18 27.12
CA GLU A 88 11.12 -20.75 26.42
C GLU A 88 10.80 -19.27 26.67
N ARG A 89 10.99 -18.80 27.91
CA ARG A 89 10.83 -17.38 28.25
C ARG A 89 11.71 -16.49 27.38
N LYS A 90 12.99 -16.84 27.19
CA LYS A 90 13.91 -16.08 26.34
C LYS A 90 13.51 -16.09 24.88
N GLU A 91 13.00 -17.23 24.40
CA GLU A 91 12.49 -17.35 23.02
C GLU A 91 11.26 -16.46 22.80
N LEU A 92 10.29 -16.49 23.73
CA LEU A 92 9.11 -15.64 23.70
C LEU A 92 9.45 -14.14 23.81
N GLU A 93 10.41 -13.78 24.65
CA GLU A 93 10.89 -12.39 24.76
C GLU A 93 11.58 -11.93 23.47
N ALA A 94 12.38 -12.80 22.84
CA ALA A 94 13.02 -12.51 21.56
C ALA A 94 12.00 -12.37 20.42
N GLU A 95 10.99 -13.25 20.40
CA GLU A 95 9.88 -13.16 19.45
C GLU A 95 9.12 -11.85 19.66
N LYS A 96 8.71 -11.54 20.89
CA LYS A 96 8.01 -10.28 21.24
C LYS A 96 8.82 -9.06 20.78
N SER A 97 10.12 -9.04 21.04
CA SER A 97 11.00 -7.96 20.60
C SER A 97 11.00 -7.79 19.07
N THR A 98 10.92 -8.90 18.32
CA THR A 98 10.86 -8.87 16.86
C THR A 98 9.54 -8.27 16.37
N TYR A 99 8.41 -8.67 16.96
CA TYR A 99 7.10 -8.07 16.64
C TYR A 99 7.04 -6.58 16.96
N MET A 100 7.56 -6.16 18.11
CA MET A 100 7.64 -4.74 18.48
C MET A 100 8.50 -3.95 17.50
N GLU A 101 9.56 -4.53 16.95
CA GLU A 101 10.37 -3.87 15.93
C GLU A 101 9.60 -3.69 14.61
N GLN A 102 8.85 -4.70 14.18
CA GLN A 102 7.97 -4.53 13.02
C GLN A 102 6.89 -3.46 13.27
N GLN A 103 6.34 -3.38 14.48
CA GLN A 103 5.35 -2.37 14.84
C GLN A 103 5.91 -0.95 14.69
N ARG A 104 7.13 -0.71 15.18
CA ARG A 104 7.81 0.60 15.03
C ARG A 104 8.06 0.98 13.57
N ARG A 105 8.40 -0.01 12.73
CA ARG A 105 8.56 0.22 11.28
C ARG A 105 7.24 0.72 10.69
N ILE A 106 6.13 0.04 10.97
CA ILE A 106 4.82 0.45 10.49
C ILE A 106 4.40 1.83 11.03
N GLU A 107 4.64 2.11 12.32
CA GLU A 107 4.37 3.43 12.90
C GLU A 107 5.13 4.56 12.20
N THR A 108 6.38 4.30 11.80
CA THR A 108 7.19 5.25 11.04
C THR A 108 6.56 5.54 9.69
N GLU A 109 6.15 4.49 8.96
CA GLU A 109 5.50 4.65 7.66
C GLU A 109 4.15 5.36 7.75
N VAL A 110 3.33 5.09 8.77
CA VAL A 110 2.08 5.83 9.00
C VAL A 110 2.35 7.33 9.13
N ASN A 111 3.42 7.68 9.85
CA ASN A 111 3.82 9.06 10.04
C ASN A 111 4.30 9.69 8.73
N ASP A 112 5.11 8.97 7.95
CA ASP A 112 5.64 9.45 6.68
C ASP A 112 4.52 9.67 5.65
N VAL A 113 3.56 8.74 5.53
CA VAL A 113 2.36 8.89 4.68
C VAL A 113 1.52 10.10 5.10
N THR A 114 1.34 10.28 6.41
CA THR A 114 0.56 11.41 6.97
C THR A 114 1.24 12.76 6.68
N GLN A 115 2.57 12.82 6.75
CA GLN A 115 3.34 14.04 6.52
C GLN A 115 3.69 14.29 5.04
N ALA A 116 3.47 13.32 4.16
CA ALA A 116 3.82 13.45 2.76
C ALA A 116 3.16 14.68 2.14
N THR A 117 3.92 15.43 1.35
CA THR A 117 3.36 16.49 0.48
C THR A 117 3.11 15.92 -0.90
N ARG A 118 2.34 16.61 -1.75
CA ARG A 118 2.21 16.24 -3.16
C ARG A 118 3.56 16.00 -3.86
N LYS A 119 4.58 16.81 -3.54
CA LYS A 119 5.92 16.69 -4.13
C LYS A 119 6.67 15.43 -3.71
N THR A 120 6.40 14.93 -2.51
CA THR A 120 7.07 13.75 -1.93
C THR A 120 6.18 12.51 -1.96
N TRP A 121 4.96 12.63 -2.48
CA TRP A 121 3.93 11.59 -2.38
C TRP A 121 4.39 10.28 -3.02
N ASN A 122 4.86 10.34 -4.26
CA ASN A 122 5.32 9.14 -4.98
C ASN A 122 6.48 8.43 -4.29
N ASP A 123 7.43 9.18 -3.71
CA ASP A 123 8.58 8.58 -3.03
C ASP A 123 8.15 7.91 -1.72
N VAL A 124 7.31 8.58 -0.93
CA VAL A 124 6.75 8.02 0.31
C VAL A 124 5.90 6.80 0.00
N LYS A 125 4.97 6.89 -0.96
CA LYS A 125 4.13 5.77 -1.40
C LYS A 125 4.96 4.54 -1.75
N ASN A 126 5.95 4.67 -2.63
CA ASN A 126 6.79 3.55 -3.03
C ASN A 126 7.59 2.95 -1.87
N GLY A 127 8.10 3.81 -0.96
CA GLY A 127 8.82 3.36 0.24
C GLY A 127 7.90 2.57 1.18
N THR A 128 6.73 3.11 1.45
CA THR A 128 5.73 2.51 2.31
C THR A 128 5.17 1.22 1.72
N GLU A 129 4.80 1.17 0.44
CA GLU A 129 4.33 -0.06 -0.22
C GLU A 129 5.35 -1.20 -0.10
N LYS A 130 6.64 -0.88 -0.19
CA LYS A 130 7.69 -1.88 0.06
C LYS A 130 7.67 -2.39 1.50
N VAL A 131 7.50 -1.50 2.48
CA VAL A 131 7.41 -1.91 3.88
C VAL A 131 6.14 -2.71 4.15
N VAL A 132 5.00 -2.34 3.54
CA VAL A 132 3.76 -3.13 3.61
C VAL A 132 4.00 -4.55 3.14
N ASN A 133 4.62 -4.72 1.97
CA ASN A 133 4.93 -6.05 1.44
C ASN A 133 5.94 -6.80 2.33
N ASP A 134 7.03 -6.16 2.74
CA ASP A 134 8.07 -6.79 3.56
C ASP A 134 7.52 -7.27 4.92
N VAL A 135 6.66 -6.47 5.57
CA VAL A 135 6.06 -6.81 6.86
C VAL A 135 4.94 -7.82 6.69
N GLY A 136 4.11 -7.69 5.65
CA GLY A 136 3.08 -8.66 5.29
C GLY A 136 3.66 -10.05 5.06
N ASP A 137 4.65 -10.17 4.18
CA ASP A 137 5.37 -11.42 3.90
C ASP A 137 6.04 -12.01 5.15
N TRP A 138 6.50 -11.14 6.06
CA TRP A 138 7.06 -11.59 7.33
C TRP A 138 5.97 -12.19 8.24
N ILE A 139 4.83 -11.52 8.40
CA ILE A 139 3.68 -12.00 9.18
C ILE A 139 3.19 -13.34 8.63
N ASP A 140 3.00 -13.45 7.31
CA ASP A 140 2.48 -14.66 6.68
C ASP A 140 3.40 -15.86 6.92
N ARG A 141 4.72 -15.66 6.82
CA ARG A 141 5.70 -16.71 7.18
C ARG A 141 5.62 -17.13 8.65
N GLN A 142 5.29 -16.23 9.57
CA GLN A 142 5.10 -16.61 10.97
C GLN A 142 3.85 -17.50 11.13
N VAL A 143 2.77 -17.23 10.38
CA VAL A 143 1.57 -18.06 10.40
C VAL A 143 1.85 -19.44 9.81
N GLU A 144 2.52 -19.52 8.66
CA GLU A 144 2.86 -20.79 8.01
C GLU A 144 3.72 -21.69 8.90
N ASN A 145 4.72 -21.13 9.59
CA ASN A 145 5.57 -21.89 10.53
C ASN A 145 4.76 -22.50 11.68
N VAL A 146 3.75 -21.78 12.19
CA VAL A 146 2.86 -22.28 13.25
C VAL A 146 1.97 -23.41 12.73
N ASP A 147 1.43 -23.26 11.52
CA ASP A 147 0.59 -24.29 10.89
C ASP A 147 1.37 -25.57 10.56
N GLU A 148 2.61 -25.46 10.07
CA GLU A 148 3.48 -26.61 9.80
C GLU A 148 3.86 -27.35 11.08
N ALA A 149 4.21 -26.62 12.15
CA ALA A 149 4.51 -27.23 13.45
C ALA A 149 3.30 -28.00 14.00
N THR A 150 2.10 -27.42 13.88
CA THR A 150 0.85 -28.04 14.35
C THR A 150 0.49 -29.31 13.56
N LYS A 151 0.68 -29.30 12.24
CA LYS A 151 0.45 -30.49 11.39
C LYS A 151 1.45 -31.61 11.71
N ALA A 152 2.73 -31.26 11.90
CA ALA A 152 3.77 -32.23 12.21
C ALA A 152 3.59 -32.90 13.59
N ASP A 153 2.94 -32.22 14.54
CA ASP A 153 2.57 -32.78 15.84
C ASP A 153 1.39 -33.75 15.71
N THR A 154 0.35 -33.35 14.96
CA THR A 154 -0.84 -34.18 14.71
C THR A 154 -0.52 -35.51 14.01
N ASP A 155 0.48 -35.53 13.12
CA ASP A 155 0.90 -36.74 12.41
C ASP A 155 1.81 -37.67 13.25
N LYS A 156 2.34 -37.21 14.39
CA LYS A 156 3.22 -38.01 15.27
C LYS A 156 2.50 -38.63 16.46
N ASP A 157 1.29 -38.19 16.78
CA ASP A 157 0.48 -38.71 17.90
C ASP A 157 -0.30 -39.98 17.55
N GLY A 158 -0.22 -40.41 16.29
CA GLY A 158 -0.79 -41.67 15.81
C GLY A 158 0.27 -42.74 15.61
N HIS A 159 0.82 -43.32 16.68
CA HIS A 159 1.12 -44.76 16.85
C HIS A 159 1.81 -45.11 18.18
#